data_AF-A0AAD9YG18-F1
#
_entry.id   AF-A0AAD9YG18-F1
#
_cell.length_a   1.000
_cell.length_b   1.000
_cell.length_c   1.000
_cell.angle_alpha   90.00
_cell.angle_beta   90.00
_cell.angle_gamma   90.00
#
_symmetry.space_group_name_H-M   'P 1'
#
loop_
_entity.id
_entity.type
_entity.pdbx_description
1 polymer ?
#
loop_
_entity_poly.entity_id
_entity_poly.type
_entity_poly.pdbx_seq_one_letter_code
_entity_poly.pdbx_strand_id
1 'polypeptide(L)'
;MKLLLPLLSATAASAHTISSSLEAGGVNSGVGVGVRVPSYNGPIEDVTSSSMACNGPPNPTTPTSKVIAVTAGQSVTAVWRYMLNSGGSAPADIMDSSHKGPTIAYLKKVSDATTDTGVGGGWFKIQEDGFNNGVWGTEKVINGQGKHAITIPACIAPGQYLLRAEMIALHGAGSYPGAQFYIECAQINVVGGTGAKTPANTVSFPGAYKGTDPGVTINIYWPVVTSYTIPGPQLFTC
;
A
#
# COMPACT_ATOMS: atom_id res chain seq x y z
N MET A 1 -10.38 51.38 20.78
CA MET A 1 -10.80 49.97 20.90
C MET A 1 -10.07 49.19 19.80
N LYS A 2 -8.99 48.46 20.13
CA LYS A 2 -8.23 47.69 19.13
C LYS A 2 -9.01 46.41 18.83
N LEU A 3 -9.55 46.29 17.62
CA LEU A 3 -10.16 45.06 17.11
C LEU A 3 -9.07 44.00 16.96
N LEU A 4 -9.08 42.96 17.79
CA LEU A 4 -8.35 41.73 17.49
C LEU A 4 -9.19 40.91 16.50
N LEU A 5 -8.70 40.74 15.27
CA LEU A 5 -9.22 39.74 14.34
C LEU A 5 -8.77 38.35 14.84
N PRO A 6 -9.69 37.39 15.06
CA PRO A 6 -9.29 36.02 15.31
C PRO A 6 -8.73 35.43 14.00
N LEU A 7 -7.46 35.04 14.01
CA LEU A 7 -6.89 34.18 12.97
C LEU A 7 -7.57 32.82 13.10
N LEU A 8 -8.52 32.50 12.20
CA LEU A 8 -8.92 31.11 11.99
C LEU A 8 -7.77 30.40 11.28
N SER A 9 -6.92 29.73 12.04
CA SER A 9 -5.97 28.77 11.49
C SER A 9 -6.75 27.55 11.00
N ALA A 10 -6.97 27.44 9.69
CA ALA A 10 -7.48 26.23 9.08
C ALA A 10 -6.41 25.13 9.24
N THR A 11 -6.57 24.25 10.23
CA THR A 11 -5.76 23.04 10.32
C THR A 11 -6.13 22.17 9.14
N ALA A 12 -5.24 22.06 8.14
CA ALA A 12 -5.39 21.07 7.09
C ALA A 12 -5.36 19.69 7.75
N ALA A 13 -6.52 19.03 7.82
CA ALA A 13 -6.61 17.67 8.35
C ALA A 13 -5.86 16.73 7.39
N SER A 14 -4.76 16.17 7.88
CA SER A 14 -3.91 15.24 7.13
C SER A 14 -4.54 13.85 7.11
N ALA A 15 -5.58 13.68 6.30
CA ALA A 15 -6.39 12.46 6.35
C ALA A 15 -5.77 11.27 5.60
N HIS A 16 -5.16 11.53 4.46
CA HIS A 16 -4.88 10.54 3.42
C HIS A 16 -3.39 10.17 3.30
N THR A 17 -2.98 9.32 2.36
CA THR A 17 -1.59 8.84 2.31
C THR A 17 -1.12 8.43 0.91
N ILE A 18 0.19 8.33 0.73
CA ILE A 18 0.91 7.84 -0.46
C ILE A 18 2.12 7.01 0.00
N SER A 19 2.31 5.83 -0.55
CA SER A 19 3.59 5.11 -0.48
C SER A 19 4.56 5.76 -1.47
N SER A 20 5.38 6.68 -0.97
CA SER A 20 6.11 7.65 -1.81
C SER A 20 7.53 7.23 -2.17
N SER A 21 8.14 6.33 -1.40
CA SER A 21 9.50 5.82 -1.63
C SER A 21 9.67 4.39 -1.09
N LEU A 22 10.76 3.74 -1.49
CA LEU A 22 11.11 2.40 -1.01
C LEU A 22 12.51 2.44 -0.37
N GLU A 23 12.63 1.87 0.82
CA GLU A 23 13.93 1.58 1.45
C GLU A 23 14.33 0.14 1.17
N ALA A 24 15.53 -0.08 0.64
CA ALA A 24 16.10 -1.39 0.39
C ALA A 24 17.57 -1.40 0.81
N GLY A 25 18.00 -2.41 1.57
CA GLY A 25 19.37 -2.48 2.09
C GLY A 25 19.75 -1.30 3.00
N GLY A 26 18.77 -0.72 3.70
CA GLY A 26 18.96 0.46 4.56
C GLY A 26 19.09 1.79 3.81
N VAL A 27 18.90 1.81 2.49
CA VAL A 27 18.96 3.03 1.67
C VAL A 27 17.57 3.35 1.12
N ASN A 28 17.09 4.56 1.40
CA ASN A 28 15.87 5.08 0.79
C ASN A 28 16.15 5.53 -0.65
N SER A 29 15.30 5.12 -1.59
CA SER A 29 15.48 5.45 -3.02
C SER A 29 15.25 6.93 -3.35
N GLY A 30 14.50 7.65 -2.52
CA GLY A 30 13.97 8.98 -2.78
C GLY A 30 12.52 8.95 -3.27
N VAL A 31 11.80 10.05 -3.07
CA VAL A 31 10.38 10.19 -3.46
C VAL A 31 10.23 9.99 -4.97
N GLY A 32 9.35 9.07 -5.38
CA GLY A 32 9.08 8.76 -6.80
C GLY A 32 10.22 8.04 -7.54
N VAL A 33 11.34 7.73 -6.87
CA VAL A 33 12.47 7.05 -7.47
C VAL A 33 12.22 5.54 -7.40
N GLY A 34 11.79 4.97 -8.52
CA GLY A 34 11.41 3.56 -8.63
C GLY A 34 10.05 3.23 -8.04
N VAL A 35 9.28 4.23 -7.59
CA VAL A 35 7.89 4.10 -7.13
C VAL A 35 7.01 5.00 -7.98
N ARG A 36 5.90 4.47 -8.50
CA ARG A 36 4.95 5.20 -9.34
C ARG A 36 3.97 5.95 -8.46
N VAL A 37 4.27 7.21 -8.18
CA VAL A 37 3.52 8.01 -7.19
C VAL A 37 2.46 8.90 -7.85
N PRO A 38 1.25 9.01 -7.28
CA PRO A 38 0.29 10.04 -7.66
C PRO A 38 0.67 11.40 -7.06
N SER A 39 0.14 12.49 -7.62
CA SER A 39 0.27 13.83 -7.03
C SER A 39 -0.78 14.12 -5.95
N TYR A 40 -1.92 13.45 -6.03
CA TYR A 40 -3.02 13.53 -5.06
C TYR A 40 -3.08 12.23 -4.25
N ASN A 41 -3.32 12.37 -2.95
CA ASN A 41 -3.31 11.26 -1.98
C ASN A 41 -4.68 10.61 -1.79
N GLY A 42 -5.68 10.92 -2.63
CA GLY A 42 -7.00 10.31 -2.57
C GLY A 42 -6.98 8.79 -2.76
N PRO A 43 -7.98 8.06 -2.24
CA PRO A 43 -8.05 6.62 -2.38
C PRO A 43 -8.58 6.22 -3.76
N ILE A 44 -8.43 4.94 -4.08
CA ILE A 44 -9.31 4.22 -5.00
C ILE A 44 -10.38 3.53 -4.17
N GLU A 45 -11.65 3.59 -4.57
CA GLU A 45 -12.77 2.95 -3.83
C GLU A 45 -13.49 1.86 -4.65
N ASP A 46 -13.40 1.92 -5.99
CA ASP A 46 -13.96 0.91 -6.88
C ASP A 46 -12.95 -0.24 -7.11
N VAL A 47 -13.21 -1.39 -6.49
CA VAL A 47 -12.38 -2.60 -6.61
C VAL A 47 -12.39 -3.23 -8.00
N THR A 48 -13.31 -2.80 -8.88
CA THR A 48 -13.39 -3.27 -10.27
C THR A 48 -12.58 -2.44 -11.25
N SER A 49 -12.08 -1.27 -10.81
CA SER A 49 -11.26 -0.37 -11.62
C SER A 49 -9.86 -0.94 -11.89
N SER A 50 -9.31 -0.63 -13.06
CA SER A 50 -7.90 -0.90 -13.39
C SER A 50 -6.92 -0.19 -12.44
N SER A 51 -7.33 0.94 -11.85
CA SER A 51 -6.55 1.67 -10.84
C SER A 51 -6.30 0.88 -9.56
N MET A 52 -7.02 -0.23 -9.32
CA MET A 52 -6.79 -1.12 -8.18
C MET A 52 -5.43 -1.85 -8.24
N ALA A 53 -4.82 -1.94 -9.43
CA ALA A 53 -3.51 -2.58 -9.58
C ALA A 53 -2.38 -1.73 -9.00
N CYS A 54 -2.22 -0.48 -9.45
CA CYS A 54 -1.06 0.36 -9.15
C CYS A 54 -1.41 1.85 -9.00
N ASN A 55 -2.61 2.17 -8.50
CA ASN A 55 -3.23 3.49 -8.61
C ASN A 55 -3.49 3.88 -10.07
N GLY A 56 -4.03 5.07 -10.30
CA GLY A 56 -4.40 5.56 -11.61
C GLY A 56 -5.63 6.45 -11.53
N PRO A 57 -6.32 6.73 -12.65
CA PRO A 57 -7.50 7.59 -12.66
C PRO A 57 -8.48 7.27 -11.52
N PRO A 58 -8.96 8.28 -10.76
CA PRO A 58 -8.79 9.72 -11.00
C PRO A 58 -7.45 10.31 -10.52
N ASN A 59 -6.56 9.52 -9.94
CA ASN A 59 -5.28 9.91 -9.35
C ASN A 59 -4.11 9.53 -10.28
N PRO A 60 -3.80 10.30 -11.34
CA PRO A 60 -2.75 9.94 -12.28
C PRO A 60 -1.40 9.77 -11.58
N THR A 61 -0.70 8.67 -11.86
CA THR A 61 0.64 8.38 -11.34
C THR A 61 1.72 8.91 -12.26
N THR A 62 2.85 9.32 -11.68
CA THR A 62 4.04 9.73 -12.42
C THR A 62 4.89 8.50 -12.79
N PRO A 63 5.21 8.28 -14.09
CA PRO A 63 6.12 7.21 -14.50
C PRO A 63 7.53 7.40 -13.95
N THR A 64 8.26 6.30 -13.78
CA THR A 64 9.66 6.32 -13.34
C THR A 64 10.47 5.28 -14.10
N SER A 65 11.69 5.62 -14.54
CA SER A 65 12.56 4.69 -15.29
C SER A 65 13.45 3.86 -14.37
N LYS A 66 13.43 4.12 -13.06
CA LYS A 66 14.30 3.45 -12.10
C LYS A 66 13.73 2.08 -11.73
N VAL A 67 14.59 1.06 -11.75
CA VAL A 67 14.32 -0.26 -11.17
C VAL A 67 15.26 -0.45 -9.98
N ILE A 68 14.71 -0.75 -8.80
CA ILE A 68 15.45 -0.86 -7.54
C ILE A 68 15.97 -2.29 -7.38
N ALA A 69 17.28 -2.45 -7.19
CA ALA A 69 17.87 -3.76 -6.92
C ALA A 69 17.50 -4.23 -5.51
N VAL A 70 17.05 -5.48 -5.40
CA VAL A 70 16.55 -6.05 -4.15
C VAL A 70 17.05 -7.49 -4.02
N THR A 71 17.68 -7.86 -2.92
CA THR A 71 18.12 -9.23 -2.67
C THR A 71 16.95 -10.07 -2.16
N ALA A 72 16.69 -11.23 -2.75
CA ALA A 72 15.68 -12.16 -2.27
C ALA A 72 16.01 -12.59 -0.81
N GLY A 73 14.98 -12.74 0.02
CA GLY A 73 15.11 -12.98 1.47
C GLY A 73 15.28 -11.71 2.31
N GLN A 74 15.62 -10.56 1.71
CA GLN A 74 15.76 -9.31 2.46
C GLN A 74 14.39 -8.68 2.76
N SER A 75 14.34 -7.87 3.82
CA SER A 75 13.23 -6.94 4.03
C SER A 75 13.47 -5.64 3.28
N VAL A 76 12.46 -5.18 2.55
CA VAL A 76 12.34 -3.79 2.07
C VAL A 76 11.32 -3.06 2.94
N THR A 77 11.28 -1.73 2.88
CA THR A 77 10.30 -0.93 3.61
C THR A 77 9.63 0.05 2.66
N ALA A 78 8.32 -0.12 2.42
CA ALA A 78 7.52 0.92 1.78
C ALA A 78 7.35 2.08 2.76
N VAL A 79 7.61 3.31 2.30
CA VAL A 79 7.58 4.50 3.14
C VAL A 79 6.36 5.34 2.80
N TRP A 80 5.41 5.35 3.73
CA TRP A 80 4.14 6.06 3.63
C TRP A 80 4.25 7.49 4.16
N ARG A 81 3.62 8.42 3.46
CA ARG A 81 3.57 9.85 3.79
C ARG A 81 2.21 10.43 3.41
N TYR A 82 1.76 11.44 4.13
CA TYR A 82 0.52 12.14 3.82
C TYR A 82 0.51 12.70 2.40
N MET A 83 1.58 13.42 2.03
CA MET A 83 1.77 14.02 0.72
C MET A 83 3.23 13.84 0.27
N LEU A 84 3.51 14.04 -1.02
CA LEU A 84 4.86 13.89 -1.58
C LEU A 84 5.90 14.85 -0.94
N ASN A 85 5.46 15.99 -0.43
CA ASN A 85 6.30 16.99 0.23
C ASN A 85 6.28 16.92 1.77
N SER A 86 5.66 15.89 2.36
CA SER A 86 5.70 15.67 3.81
C SER A 86 7.11 15.33 4.27
N GLY A 87 7.78 16.29 4.92
CA GLY A 87 9.15 16.14 5.42
C GLY A 87 9.25 15.50 6.82
N GLY A 88 8.15 15.40 7.56
CA GLY A 88 8.10 14.84 8.90
C GLY A 88 7.85 13.32 8.93
N SER A 89 7.81 12.78 10.14
CA SER A 89 7.52 11.37 10.42
C SER A 89 6.60 11.18 11.63
N ALA A 90 5.98 12.26 12.10
CA ALA A 90 4.93 12.16 13.12
C ALA A 90 3.69 11.48 12.53
N PRO A 91 2.77 10.91 13.35
CA PRO A 91 1.56 10.26 12.85
C PRO A 91 0.79 11.07 11.79
N ALA A 92 0.63 12.37 12.01
CA ALA A 92 -0.05 13.27 11.08
C ALA A 92 0.73 13.51 9.76
N ASP A 93 2.02 13.19 9.69
CA ASP A 93 2.78 13.22 8.43
C ASP A 93 2.61 11.93 7.61
N ILE A 94 1.88 10.93 8.13
CA ILE A 94 1.71 9.62 7.50
C ILE A 94 0.29 9.43 6.96
N MET A 95 -0.71 9.42 7.85
CA MET A 95 -2.13 9.22 7.59
C MET A 95 -2.93 9.52 8.86
N ASP A 96 -4.18 9.97 8.76
CA ASP A 96 -4.99 10.25 9.95
C ASP A 96 -5.30 8.98 10.74
N SER A 97 -5.30 9.11 12.07
CA SER A 97 -5.51 7.98 12.99
C SER A 97 -6.86 7.28 12.87
N SER A 98 -7.86 7.92 12.25
CA SER A 98 -9.14 7.29 11.92
C SER A 98 -9.01 6.19 10.86
N HIS A 99 -7.97 6.21 10.03
CA HIS A 99 -7.80 5.30 8.89
C HIS A 99 -7.30 3.92 9.31
N LYS A 100 -8.10 3.27 10.16
CA LYS A 100 -7.88 1.93 10.68
C LYS A 100 -8.18 0.88 9.62
N GLY A 101 -7.28 -0.07 9.45
CA GLY A 101 -7.44 -1.21 8.55
C GLY A 101 -6.13 -1.97 8.30
N PRO A 102 -6.09 -2.90 7.34
CA PRO A 102 -4.90 -3.70 7.09
C PRO A 102 -3.81 -2.96 6.31
N THR A 103 -2.59 -3.47 6.41
CA THR A 103 -1.53 -3.25 5.41
C THR A 103 -1.25 -4.55 4.66
N ILE A 104 -0.99 -4.45 3.35
CA ILE A 104 -0.84 -5.62 2.48
C ILE A 104 0.25 -5.34 1.45
N ALA A 105 1.01 -6.35 1.04
CA ALA A 105 1.92 -6.24 -0.10
C ALA A 105 1.84 -7.44 -1.03
N TYR A 106 1.97 -7.18 -2.34
CA TYR A 106 1.96 -8.18 -3.40
C TYR A 106 3.17 -8.02 -4.32
N LEU A 107 3.58 -9.13 -4.93
CA LEU A 107 4.51 -9.13 -6.06
C LEU A 107 3.82 -9.61 -7.33
N LYS A 108 4.22 -9.06 -8.48
CA LYS A 108 3.92 -9.58 -9.82
C LYS A 108 5.20 -9.69 -10.62
N LYS A 109 5.54 -10.89 -11.11
CA LYS A 109 6.68 -11.07 -12.02
C LYS A 109 6.34 -10.41 -13.35
N VAL A 110 7.27 -9.62 -13.88
CA VAL A 110 7.11 -8.92 -15.16
C VAL A 110 8.35 -9.08 -16.03
N SER A 111 8.22 -8.85 -17.34
CA SER A 111 9.36 -8.80 -18.26
C SER A 111 10.13 -7.49 -18.11
N ASP A 112 9.41 -6.38 -17.96
CA ASP A 112 9.94 -5.03 -17.78
C ASP A 112 9.08 -4.24 -16.79
N ALA A 113 9.65 -3.96 -15.61
CA ALA A 113 8.98 -3.23 -14.54
C ALA A 113 8.84 -1.74 -14.82
N THR A 114 9.48 -1.19 -15.85
CA THR A 114 9.32 0.23 -16.23
C THR A 114 8.08 0.46 -17.11
N THR A 115 7.57 -0.59 -17.74
CA THR A 115 6.48 -0.49 -18.73
C THR A 115 5.23 -1.32 -18.39
N ASP A 116 5.35 -2.43 -17.64
CA ASP A 116 4.18 -3.22 -17.24
C ASP A 116 3.23 -2.41 -16.35
N THR A 117 1.96 -2.32 -16.71
CA THR A 117 0.96 -1.49 -16.00
C THR A 117 0.50 -2.10 -14.67
N GLY A 118 0.83 -3.36 -14.41
CA GLY A 118 0.36 -4.10 -13.24
C GLY A 118 -1.04 -4.69 -13.41
N VAL A 119 -1.87 -4.15 -14.30
CA VAL A 119 -3.25 -4.62 -14.52
C VAL A 119 -3.26 -6.08 -14.97
N GLY A 120 -4.24 -6.85 -14.47
CA GLY A 120 -4.42 -8.26 -14.78
C GLY A 120 -3.76 -9.20 -13.77
N GLY A 121 -3.52 -10.44 -14.20
CA GLY A 121 -3.08 -11.55 -13.37
C GLY A 121 -1.60 -11.55 -12.99
N GLY A 122 -1.22 -12.52 -12.16
CA GLY A 122 0.17 -12.77 -11.76
C GLY A 122 0.57 -12.20 -10.40
N TRP A 123 -0.36 -11.59 -9.67
CA TRP A 123 -0.12 -11.06 -8.33
C TRP A 123 -0.18 -12.17 -7.28
N PHE A 124 0.77 -12.19 -6.35
CA PHE A 124 0.74 -13.05 -5.17
C PHE A 124 1.09 -12.24 -3.93
N LYS A 125 0.36 -12.49 -2.83
CA LYS A 125 0.50 -11.76 -1.57
C LYS A 125 1.77 -12.22 -0.85
N ILE A 126 2.59 -11.28 -0.37
CA ILE A 126 3.86 -11.56 0.33
C ILE A 126 3.95 -10.95 1.72
N GLN A 127 3.03 -10.05 2.07
CA GLN A 127 2.87 -9.54 3.42
C GLN A 127 1.41 -9.17 3.66
N GLU A 128 0.94 -9.39 4.87
CA GLU A 128 -0.32 -8.83 5.37
C GLU A 128 -0.26 -8.60 6.89
N ASP A 129 -0.91 -7.54 7.35
CA ASP A 129 -1.12 -7.25 8.77
C ASP A 129 -2.50 -6.63 8.96
N GLY A 130 -3.41 -7.40 9.55
CA GLY A 130 -4.82 -7.05 9.74
C GLY A 130 -5.10 -6.46 11.11
N PHE A 131 -6.10 -7.03 11.79
CA PHE A 131 -6.47 -6.66 13.15
C PHE A 131 -5.96 -7.70 14.15
N ASN A 132 -5.04 -7.31 15.02
CA ASN A 132 -4.41 -8.19 16.00
C ASN A 132 -4.38 -7.49 17.36
N ASN A 133 -4.97 -8.11 18.39
CA ASN A 133 -4.99 -7.61 19.78
C ASN A 133 -5.45 -6.14 19.92
N GLY A 134 -6.49 -5.75 19.18
CA GLY A 134 -7.04 -4.39 19.24
C GLY A 134 -6.31 -3.36 18.37
N VAL A 135 -5.26 -3.77 17.64
CA VAL A 135 -4.43 -2.86 16.84
C VAL A 135 -4.45 -3.29 15.37
N TRP A 136 -4.67 -2.32 14.50
CA TRP A 136 -4.66 -2.47 13.04
C TRP A 136 -3.27 -2.32 12.45
N GLY A 137 -3.02 -2.97 11.31
CA GLY A 137 -1.77 -2.80 10.54
C GLY A 137 -1.47 -1.34 10.21
N THR A 138 -2.47 -0.56 9.78
CA THR A 138 -2.28 0.87 9.48
C THR A 138 -1.87 1.68 10.71
N GLU A 139 -2.40 1.35 11.90
CA GLU A 139 -1.99 2.01 13.16
C GLU A 139 -0.50 1.77 13.45
N LYS A 140 0.03 0.59 13.15
CA LYS A 140 1.46 0.30 13.30
C LYS A 140 2.31 1.10 12.32
N VAL A 141 1.86 1.30 11.08
CA VAL A 141 2.56 2.12 10.09
C VAL A 141 2.53 3.61 10.47
N ILE A 142 1.36 4.13 10.86
CA ILE A 142 1.16 5.52 11.31
C ILE A 142 2.08 5.84 12.49
N ASN A 143 2.06 5.00 13.53
CA ASN A 143 2.89 5.19 14.72
C ASN A 143 4.35 4.75 14.51
N GLY A 144 4.62 3.98 13.47
CA GLY A 144 5.93 3.46 13.06
C GLY A 144 6.66 4.34 12.04
N GLN A 145 6.41 5.66 12.05
CA GLN A 145 7.08 6.64 11.17
C GLN A 145 6.84 6.39 9.66
N GLY A 146 5.70 5.78 9.32
CA GLY A 146 5.33 5.43 7.95
C GLY A 146 6.06 4.21 7.40
N LYS A 147 6.73 3.42 8.25
CA LYS A 147 7.49 2.24 7.80
C LYS A 147 6.60 1.01 7.70
N HIS A 148 6.44 0.51 6.48
CA HIS A 148 5.77 -0.75 6.17
C HIS A 148 6.79 -1.77 5.69
N ALA A 149 7.26 -2.61 6.61
CA ALA A 149 8.28 -3.63 6.32
C ALA A 149 7.67 -4.82 5.56
N ILE A 150 8.35 -5.24 4.49
CA ILE A 150 7.90 -6.27 3.55
C ILE A 150 9.08 -7.20 3.25
N THR A 151 8.97 -8.48 3.59
CA THR A 151 10.00 -9.48 3.27
C THR A 151 9.83 -10.01 1.87
N ILE A 152 10.89 -9.93 1.07
CA ILE A 152 10.92 -10.47 -0.29
C ILE A 152 11.23 -11.97 -0.18
N PRO A 153 10.39 -12.89 -0.67
CA PRO A 153 10.62 -14.32 -0.47
C PRO A 153 11.93 -14.80 -1.12
N ALA A 154 12.70 -15.66 -0.45
CA ALA A 154 13.96 -16.18 -0.98
C ALA A 154 13.79 -17.24 -2.08
N CYS A 155 12.62 -17.89 -2.13
CA CYS A 155 12.33 -19.03 -3.01
C CYS A 155 11.76 -18.67 -4.38
N ILE A 156 11.46 -17.38 -4.65
CA ILE A 156 10.91 -16.95 -5.95
C ILE A 156 12.02 -16.87 -7.00
N ALA A 157 11.62 -16.86 -8.28
CA ALA A 157 12.55 -16.67 -9.39
C ALA A 157 13.20 -15.27 -9.35
N PRO A 158 14.47 -15.11 -9.74
CA PRO A 158 15.08 -13.79 -9.88
C PRO A 158 14.50 -13.01 -11.07
N GLY A 159 14.83 -11.72 -11.15
CA GLY A 159 14.46 -10.81 -12.23
C GLY A 159 13.49 -9.72 -11.80
N GLN A 160 12.87 -9.06 -12.78
CA GLN A 160 12.02 -7.89 -12.52
C GLN A 160 10.62 -8.24 -11.99
N TYR A 161 10.15 -7.44 -11.03
CA TYR A 161 8.82 -7.51 -10.43
C TYR A 161 8.24 -6.11 -10.22
N LEU A 162 6.91 -6.03 -10.16
CA LEU A 162 6.22 -4.93 -9.48
C LEU A 162 5.94 -5.34 -8.04
N LEU A 163 6.23 -4.44 -7.10
CA LEU A 163 5.85 -4.54 -5.68
C LEU A 163 4.71 -3.57 -5.41
N ARG A 164 3.51 -4.10 -5.19
CA ARG A 164 2.30 -3.33 -4.84
C ARG A 164 2.18 -3.30 -3.33
N ALA A 165 2.41 -2.14 -2.72
CA ALA A 165 2.17 -1.91 -1.29
C ALA A 165 0.82 -1.22 -1.12
N GLU A 166 0.06 -1.63 -0.10
CA GLU A 166 -1.31 -1.18 0.12
C GLU A 166 -1.61 -0.93 1.60
N MET A 167 -2.34 0.14 1.87
CA MET A 167 -3.10 0.35 3.09
C MET A 167 -4.57 0.47 2.72
N ILE A 168 -5.45 -0.20 3.48
CA ILE A 168 -6.89 -0.08 3.30
C ILE A 168 -7.45 0.60 4.54
N ALA A 169 -8.12 1.74 4.38
CA ALA A 169 -8.82 2.41 5.48
C ALA A 169 -10.30 2.01 5.49
N LEU A 170 -10.78 1.57 6.65
CA LEU A 170 -12.11 0.95 6.82
C LEU A 170 -13.08 1.83 7.63
N HIS A 171 -12.71 3.07 7.94
CA HIS A 171 -13.52 3.97 8.76
C HIS A 171 -14.89 4.31 8.13
N GLY A 172 -14.97 4.32 6.79
CA GLY A 172 -16.20 4.50 6.02
C GLY A 172 -16.78 3.22 5.42
N ALA A 173 -16.23 2.04 5.76
CA ALA A 173 -16.50 0.79 5.05
C ALA A 173 -17.81 0.06 5.44
N GLY A 174 -18.72 0.71 6.17
CA GLY A 174 -20.00 0.11 6.56
C GLY A 174 -20.92 -0.26 5.39
N SER A 175 -20.65 0.27 4.20
CA SER A 175 -21.28 -0.05 2.92
C SER A 175 -20.23 -0.02 1.81
N TYR A 176 -20.56 -0.62 0.66
CA TYR A 176 -19.74 -0.52 -0.55
C TYR A 176 -20.45 0.30 -1.64
N PRO A 177 -19.76 1.27 -2.28
CA PRO A 177 -18.39 1.72 -1.99
C PRO A 177 -18.29 2.40 -0.61
N GLY A 178 -17.08 2.41 -0.03
CA GLY A 178 -16.82 3.01 1.30
C GLY A 178 -15.45 2.65 1.90
N ALA A 179 -14.92 1.46 1.62
CA ALA A 179 -13.51 1.17 1.89
C ALA A 179 -12.59 1.98 0.97
N GLN A 180 -11.51 2.50 1.54
CA GLN A 180 -10.58 3.38 0.85
C GLN A 180 -9.23 2.68 0.68
N PHE A 181 -8.83 2.46 -0.56
CA PHE A 181 -7.63 1.71 -0.90
C PHE A 181 -6.53 2.67 -1.36
N TYR A 182 -5.39 2.68 -0.68
CA TYR A 182 -4.20 3.47 -1.03
C TYR A 182 -3.12 2.52 -1.50
N ILE A 183 -2.70 2.66 -2.76
CA ILE A 183 -1.85 1.67 -3.43
C ILE A 183 -0.81 2.37 -4.28
N GLU A 184 0.45 2.00 -4.16
CA GLU A 184 1.48 2.35 -5.13
C GLU A 184 2.31 1.13 -5.52
N CYS A 185 2.84 1.16 -6.74
CA CYS A 185 3.72 0.11 -7.26
C CYS A 185 5.16 0.60 -7.35
N ALA A 186 6.06 -0.13 -6.69
CA ALA A 186 7.49 -0.02 -6.85
C ALA A 186 8.00 -0.99 -7.93
N GLN A 187 9.03 -0.56 -8.67
CA GLN A 187 9.69 -1.30 -9.73
C GLN A 187 10.96 -1.90 -9.15
N ILE A 188 11.03 -3.23 -9.03
CA ILE A 188 12.17 -3.90 -8.39
C ILE A 188 12.79 -4.95 -9.31
N ASN A 189 14.10 -5.17 -9.15
CA ASN A 189 14.82 -6.29 -9.72
C ASN A 189 15.33 -7.18 -8.60
N VAL A 190 14.73 -8.36 -8.46
CA VAL A 190 15.06 -9.34 -7.43
C VAL A 190 16.29 -10.13 -7.86
N VAL A 191 17.36 -10.08 -7.08
CA VAL A 191 18.59 -10.86 -7.28
C VAL A 191 18.71 -11.95 -6.21
N GLY A 192 19.40 -13.04 -6.51
CA GLY A 192 19.64 -14.13 -5.54
C GLY A 192 18.42 -15.00 -5.20
N GLY A 193 17.27 -14.80 -5.85
CA GLY A 193 16.12 -15.71 -5.71
C GLY A 193 16.44 -17.09 -6.26
N THR A 194 16.09 -18.14 -5.52
CA THR A 194 16.44 -19.53 -5.90
C THR A 194 15.56 -20.10 -7.00
N GLY A 195 14.35 -19.54 -7.21
CA GLY A 195 13.35 -20.12 -8.11
C GLY A 195 12.78 -21.47 -7.66
N ALA A 196 13.05 -21.90 -6.42
CA ALA A 196 12.62 -23.19 -5.89
C ALA A 196 11.08 -23.33 -5.77
N LYS A 197 10.34 -22.22 -5.71
CA LYS A 197 8.88 -22.23 -5.59
C LYS A 197 8.25 -21.19 -6.51
N THR A 198 7.33 -21.64 -7.36
CA THR A 198 6.46 -20.79 -8.15
C THR A 198 5.17 -20.51 -7.37
N PRO A 199 4.76 -19.26 -7.17
CA PRO A 199 3.47 -18.95 -6.54
C PRO A 199 2.31 -19.57 -7.35
N ALA A 200 1.61 -20.55 -6.78
CA ALA A 200 0.51 -21.25 -7.45
C ALA A 200 -0.80 -20.44 -7.43
N ASN A 201 -1.05 -19.69 -6.36
CA ASN A 201 -2.28 -18.94 -6.14
C ASN A 201 -2.11 -17.47 -6.54
N THR A 202 -1.82 -17.23 -7.83
CA THR A 202 -1.81 -15.85 -8.34
C THR A 202 -3.24 -15.36 -8.61
N VAL A 203 -3.44 -14.06 -8.44
CA VAL A 203 -4.73 -13.37 -8.63
C VAL A 203 -4.57 -12.19 -9.58
N SER A 204 -5.70 -11.59 -9.96
CA SER A 204 -5.75 -10.40 -10.82
C SER A 204 -6.13 -9.15 -10.04
N PHE A 205 -5.52 -8.01 -10.39
CA PHE A 205 -6.05 -6.69 -10.03
C PHE A 205 -6.45 -5.93 -11.30
N PRO A 206 -7.74 -5.56 -11.47
CA PRO A 206 -8.89 -5.88 -10.61
C PRO A 206 -9.25 -7.37 -10.63
N GLY A 207 -10.03 -7.81 -9.63
CA GLY A 207 -10.60 -9.16 -9.54
C GLY A 207 -10.36 -9.89 -8.22
N ALA A 208 -9.23 -9.67 -7.56
CA ALA A 208 -8.87 -10.31 -6.29
C ALA A 208 -9.76 -9.84 -5.13
N TYR A 209 -10.25 -8.60 -5.21
CA TYR A 209 -11.15 -7.99 -4.22
C TYR A 209 -12.55 -7.87 -4.80
N LYS A 210 -13.55 -8.05 -3.93
CA LYS A 210 -14.96 -7.82 -4.23
C LYS A 210 -15.52 -6.85 -3.21
N GLY A 211 -16.47 -6.01 -3.64
CA GLY A 211 -17.19 -5.14 -2.70
C GLY A 211 -17.87 -5.92 -1.57
N THR A 212 -18.29 -7.15 -1.82
CA THR A 212 -18.93 -8.04 -0.84
C THR A 212 -17.95 -8.79 0.06
N ASP A 213 -16.63 -8.65 -0.11
CA ASP A 213 -15.69 -9.34 0.77
C ASP A 213 -15.86 -8.83 2.21
N PRO A 214 -15.82 -9.72 3.22
CA PRO A 214 -16.03 -9.33 4.63
C PRO A 214 -14.92 -8.42 5.18
N GLY A 215 -13.78 -8.32 4.48
CA GLY A 215 -12.73 -7.36 4.75
C GLY A 215 -12.87 -6.02 4.04
N VAL A 216 -13.81 -5.91 3.09
CA VAL A 216 -14.05 -4.72 2.26
C VAL A 216 -15.34 -4.00 2.70
N THR A 217 -16.45 -4.72 2.88
CA THR A 217 -17.66 -4.15 3.51
C THR A 217 -17.74 -4.61 4.95
N ILE A 218 -17.46 -3.70 5.89
CA ILE A 218 -17.39 -3.98 7.33
C ILE A 218 -17.61 -2.69 8.14
N ASN A 219 -18.43 -2.77 9.19
CA ASN A 219 -18.49 -1.74 10.21
C ASN A 219 -17.48 -2.07 11.32
N ILE A 220 -16.42 -1.28 11.44
CA ILE A 220 -15.36 -1.51 12.44
C ILE A 220 -15.70 -0.97 13.84
N TYR A 221 -16.80 -0.23 13.99
CA TYR A 221 -17.18 0.43 15.24
C TYR A 221 -18.32 -0.27 15.98
N TRP A 222 -19.29 -0.84 15.25
CA TRP A 222 -20.47 -1.46 15.86
C TRP A 222 -21.02 -2.66 15.08
N PRO A 223 -21.03 -3.87 15.68
CA PRO A 223 -20.34 -4.23 16.93
C PRO A 223 -18.83 -4.06 16.77
N VAL A 224 -18.11 -3.86 17.88
CA VAL A 224 -16.65 -3.74 17.85
C VAL A 224 -16.06 -5.03 17.27
N VAL A 225 -15.20 -4.88 16.26
CA VAL A 225 -14.56 -6.03 15.60
C VAL A 225 -13.62 -6.76 16.56
N THR A 226 -13.69 -8.09 16.56
CA THR A 226 -12.80 -8.98 17.33
C THR A 226 -11.87 -9.78 16.42
N SER A 227 -12.24 -9.94 15.15
CA SER A 227 -11.48 -10.60 14.11
C SER A 227 -11.68 -9.89 12.78
N TYR A 228 -10.68 -9.91 11.92
CA TYR A 228 -10.74 -9.32 10.59
C TYR A 228 -10.23 -10.30 9.54
N THR A 229 -10.96 -10.45 8.44
CA THR A 229 -10.53 -11.24 7.29
C THR A 229 -9.90 -10.31 6.26
N ILE A 230 -8.59 -10.41 6.08
CA ILE A 230 -7.85 -9.60 5.10
C ILE A 230 -8.27 -10.02 3.69
N PRO A 231 -8.65 -9.08 2.79
CA PRO A 231 -9.08 -9.43 1.44
C PRO A 231 -7.94 -10.02 0.59
N GLY A 232 -8.31 -10.68 -0.51
CA GLY A 232 -7.37 -11.30 -1.46
C GLY A 232 -6.94 -12.73 -1.10
N PRO A 233 -5.93 -13.26 -1.81
CA PRO A 233 -5.47 -14.64 -1.63
C PRO A 233 -4.75 -14.84 -0.29
N GLN A 234 -4.50 -16.10 0.06
CA GLN A 234 -3.62 -16.43 1.18
C GLN A 234 -2.19 -15.92 0.95
N LEU A 235 -1.51 -15.63 2.06
CA LEU A 235 -0.10 -15.26 2.06
C LEU A 235 0.78 -16.35 1.43
N PHE A 236 1.61 -15.98 0.47
CA PHE A 236 2.62 -16.86 -0.08
C PHE A 236 3.77 -17.04 0.92
N THR A 237 4.15 -18.30 1.14
CA THR A 237 5.32 -18.66 1.92
C THR A 237 6.28 -19.46 1.06
N CYS A 238 7.58 -19.34 1.33
CA CYS A 238 8.50 -20.44 1.06
C CYS A 238 8.09 -21.59 2.00
#